data_AF-A0A1I0EX36-F1
#
_entry.id   AF-A0A1I0EX36-F1
#
_cell.length_a   1.000
_cell.length_b   1.000
_cell.length_c   1.000
_cell.angle_alpha   90.00
_cell.angle_beta   90.00
_cell.angle_gamma   90.00
#
_symmetry.space_group_name_H-M   'P 1'
#
loop_
_entity.id
_entity.type
_entity.pdbx_description
1 polymer ?
#
loop_
_entity_poly.entity_id
_entity_poly.type
_entity_poly.pdbx_seq_one_letter_code
_entity_poly.pdbx_strand_id
1 'polypeptide(L)'
;MKKLLDRTAMLFACMFCAVILGRQEILFADVVLDNGPEKIEETLNPDHPQDDFMKEHWDEIRKYNGEFVGDDEKKEIYVWTYPYSDEAAGHIKAAFSELPFMYLYYEEYEMLWGYVQSDEMQGWICINAPEVPFFNRNLAGEDVDCKEKDKFYDKENKWSEKQVLLLVTGLVTGLIAVTGILMKVFWKKEKEQ
;
A
#
# COMPACT_ATOMS: atom_id res chain seq x y z
N MET A 1 48.76 11.57 19.74
CA MET A 1 47.56 10.70 19.80
C MET A 1 46.25 11.43 20.09
N LYS A 2 46.17 12.39 21.03
CA LYS A 2 44.92 13.18 21.28
C LYS A 2 44.26 13.80 20.03
N LYS A 3 45.04 14.38 19.11
CA LYS A 3 44.50 14.98 17.86
C LYS A 3 43.91 13.98 16.85
N LEU A 4 44.29 12.70 16.91
CA LEU A 4 43.71 11.68 16.03
C LEU A 4 42.39 11.17 16.60
N LEU A 5 42.31 10.99 17.92
CA LEU A 5 41.11 10.50 18.60
C LEU A 5 39.92 11.47 18.46
N ASP A 6 40.17 12.79 18.49
CA ASP A 6 39.14 13.82 18.28
C ASP A 6 38.52 13.76 16.87
N ARG A 7 39.34 13.47 15.85
CA ARG A 7 38.86 13.42 14.45
C ARG A 7 38.02 12.18 14.19
N THR A 8 38.37 11.03 14.78
CA THR A 8 37.56 9.81 14.67
C THR A 8 36.25 9.94 15.44
N ALA A 9 36.26 10.52 16.65
CA ALA A 9 35.05 10.76 17.42
C ALA A 9 34.08 11.71 16.68
N MET A 10 34.60 12.75 16.02
CA MET A 10 33.79 13.68 15.22
C MET A 10 33.20 13.01 13.97
N LEU A 11 33.95 12.13 13.29
CA LEU A 11 33.45 11.36 12.14
C LEU A 11 32.36 10.35 12.54
N PHE A 12 32.51 9.67 13.69
CA PHE A 12 31.48 8.78 14.22
C PHE A 12 30.23 9.55 14.65
N ALA A 13 30.37 10.72 15.29
CA ALA A 13 29.24 11.57 15.65
C ALA A 13 28.50 12.11 14.41
N CYS A 14 29.23 12.50 13.35
CA CYS A 14 28.63 12.92 12.09
C CYS A 14 27.91 11.77 11.36
N MET A 15 28.49 10.56 11.33
CA MET A 15 27.81 9.39 10.75
C MET A 15 26.59 8.97 11.56
N PHE A 16 26.64 9.03 12.90
CA PHE A 16 25.47 8.77 13.74
C PHE A 16 24.38 9.83 13.58
N CYS A 17 24.75 11.12 13.46
CA CYS A 17 23.78 12.17 13.13
C CYS A 17 23.19 11.97 11.73
N ALA A 18 23.97 11.56 10.73
CA ALA A 18 23.46 11.28 9.40
C ALA A 18 22.54 10.04 9.37
N VAL A 19 22.78 9.03 10.22
CA VAL A 19 21.91 7.85 10.33
C VAL A 19 20.67 8.12 11.18
N ILE A 20 20.72 8.99 12.17
CA ILE A 20 19.55 9.34 13.00
C ILE A 20 18.68 10.39 12.30
N LEU A 21 19.28 11.41 11.68
CA LEU A 21 18.56 12.47 10.97
C LEU A 21 18.20 12.05 9.54
N GLY A 22 19.07 11.30 8.85
CA GLY A 22 18.77 10.78 7.51
C GLY A 22 17.74 9.65 7.49
N ARG A 23 17.35 9.10 8.65
CA ARG A 23 16.33 8.04 8.72
C ARG A 23 14.93 8.54 9.04
N GLN A 24 14.74 9.85 9.23
CA GLN A 24 13.40 10.46 9.18
C GLN A 24 13.02 11.05 7.83
N GLU A 25 13.97 11.28 6.92
CA GLU A 25 13.65 11.73 5.55
C GLU A 25 13.67 10.61 4.48
N ILE A 26 14.25 9.43 4.77
CA ILE A 26 14.25 8.28 3.83
C ILE A 26 13.04 7.34 4.07
N LEU A 27 11.90 7.89 4.47
CA LEU A 27 10.61 7.19 4.36
C LEU A 27 9.62 7.87 3.41
N PHE A 28 9.99 9.01 2.81
CA PHE A 28 9.14 9.69 1.82
C PHE A 28 9.92 10.31 0.65
N ALA A 29 11.16 9.90 0.40
CA ALA A 29 11.90 10.29 -0.79
C ALA A 29 11.71 9.22 -1.90
N ASP A 30 10.69 9.46 -2.72
CA ASP A 30 10.65 9.14 -4.15
C ASP A 30 10.96 7.70 -4.58
N VAL A 31 10.01 6.79 -4.35
CA VAL A 31 9.55 5.96 -5.47
C VAL A 31 8.31 6.66 -6.05
N VAL A 32 8.51 7.88 -6.52
CA VAL A 32 7.76 8.38 -7.66
C VAL A 32 8.31 7.54 -8.80
N LEU A 33 7.64 6.43 -9.09
CA LEU A 33 7.69 5.90 -10.45
C LEU A 33 7.25 7.06 -11.33
N ASP A 34 8.22 7.69 -11.98
CA ASP A 34 8.04 8.56 -13.14
C ASP A 34 7.49 7.71 -14.30
N ASN A 35 6.33 7.11 -14.06
CA ASN A 35 5.32 6.98 -15.08
C ASN A 35 4.55 8.29 -14.96
N GLY A 36 5.16 9.40 -15.43
CA GLY A 36 4.40 10.59 -15.77
C GLY A 36 3.15 10.13 -16.53
N PRO A 37 1.99 10.79 -16.35
CA PRO A 37 0.74 10.35 -16.94
C PRO A 37 0.96 10.27 -18.44
N GLU A 38 1.27 9.06 -18.92
CA GLU A 38 1.14 8.73 -20.31
C GLU A 38 -0.33 9.00 -20.51
N LYS A 39 -0.62 10.10 -21.23
CA LYS A 39 -1.95 10.47 -21.62
C LYS A 39 -2.47 9.28 -22.39
N ILE A 40 -3.14 8.38 -21.69
CA ILE A 40 -4.09 7.44 -22.24
C ILE A 40 -5.26 8.34 -22.66
N GLU A 41 -5.03 9.13 -23.72
CA GLU A 41 -6.09 9.70 -24.57
C GLU A 41 -6.62 8.54 -25.44
N GLU A 42 -6.99 7.44 -24.80
CA GLU A 42 -7.62 6.29 -25.42
C GLU A 42 -9.12 6.42 -25.17
N THR A 43 -9.74 7.23 -26.04
CA THR A 43 -11.16 7.16 -26.42
C THR A 43 -12.15 6.82 -25.30
N LEU A 44 -12.19 7.59 -24.21
CA LEU A 44 -13.42 7.68 -23.43
C LEU A 44 -14.45 8.46 -24.26
N ASN A 45 -15.63 7.87 -24.43
CA ASN A 45 -16.73 8.47 -25.16
C ASN A 45 -17.50 9.41 -24.21
N PRO A 46 -17.37 10.74 -24.36
CA PRO A 46 -17.77 11.74 -23.35
C PRO A 46 -19.27 11.80 -23.04
N ASP A 47 -20.10 11.02 -23.72
CA ASP A 47 -21.54 10.95 -23.51
C ASP A 47 -21.97 9.87 -22.49
N HIS A 48 -21.02 9.13 -21.88
CA HIS A 48 -21.35 8.16 -20.84
C HIS A 48 -21.31 8.78 -19.44
N PRO A 49 -22.34 8.62 -18.58
CA PRO A 49 -22.34 9.11 -17.19
C PRO A 49 -21.24 8.48 -16.32
N GLN A 50 -20.57 7.45 -16.81
CA GLN A 50 -19.38 6.84 -16.20
C GLN A 50 -18.18 7.81 -16.24
N ASP A 51 -18.15 8.68 -17.24
CA ASP A 51 -17.06 9.63 -17.49
C ASP A 51 -17.08 10.77 -16.47
N ASP A 52 -18.26 11.20 -16.02
CA ASP A 52 -18.37 12.29 -15.04
C ASP A 52 -17.79 11.89 -13.68
N PHE A 53 -18.12 10.69 -13.18
CA PHE A 53 -17.56 10.19 -11.93
C PHE A 53 -16.04 10.01 -12.02
N MET A 54 -15.55 9.35 -13.07
CA MET A 54 -14.11 9.13 -13.24
C MET A 54 -13.34 10.45 -13.38
N LYS A 55 -13.94 11.46 -14.02
CA LYS A 55 -13.33 12.78 -14.16
C LYS A 55 -13.30 13.55 -12.85
N GLU A 56 -14.34 13.45 -12.03
CA GLU A 56 -14.40 14.11 -10.71
C GLU A 56 -13.41 13.48 -9.73
N HIS A 57 -13.26 12.15 -9.74
CA HIS A 57 -12.44 11.40 -8.79
C HIS A 57 -11.11 10.90 -9.37
N TRP A 58 -10.63 11.48 -10.48
CA TRP A 58 -9.46 10.96 -11.20
C TRP A 58 -8.20 10.83 -10.34
N ASP A 59 -7.97 11.80 -9.45
CA ASP A 59 -6.80 11.82 -8.57
C ASP A 59 -6.87 10.77 -7.44
N GLU A 60 -8.05 10.21 -7.18
CA GLU A 60 -8.30 9.16 -6.18
C GLU A 60 -8.25 7.75 -6.79
N ILE A 61 -8.43 7.67 -8.11
CA ILE A 61 -8.44 6.41 -8.86
C ILE A 61 -7.01 5.94 -9.10
N ARG A 62 -6.76 4.66 -8.81
CA ARG A 62 -5.46 4.01 -9.00
C ARG A 62 -5.55 2.95 -10.09
N LYS A 63 -4.48 2.77 -10.86
CA LYS A 63 -4.40 1.67 -11.83
C LYS A 63 -4.28 0.33 -11.09
N TYR A 64 -5.06 -0.66 -11.51
CA TYR A 64 -4.94 -2.02 -10.99
C TYR A 64 -3.63 -2.67 -11.47
N ASN A 65 -2.93 -3.33 -10.55
CA ASN A 65 -1.62 -3.93 -10.79
C ASN A 65 -1.57 -5.44 -10.51
N GLY A 66 -2.72 -6.10 -10.30
CA GLY A 66 -2.78 -7.54 -10.04
C GLY A 66 -2.70 -7.94 -8.56
N GLU A 67 -2.85 -7.01 -7.63
CA GLU A 67 -2.74 -7.28 -6.18
C GLU A 67 -3.87 -8.17 -5.61
N PHE A 68 -5.01 -8.31 -6.30
CA PHE A 68 -6.13 -9.11 -5.79
C PHE A 68 -6.09 -10.55 -6.29
N VAL A 69 -5.95 -11.46 -5.33
CA VAL A 69 -6.30 -12.86 -5.54
C VAL A 69 -7.75 -13.02 -5.09
N GLY A 70 -8.68 -12.90 -6.05
CA GLY A 70 -10.08 -13.23 -5.82
C GLY A 70 -10.27 -14.72 -5.52
N ASP A 71 -11.46 -15.06 -5.03
CA ASP A 71 -11.91 -16.45 -5.01
C ASP A 71 -12.14 -16.95 -6.46
N ASP A 72 -11.74 -18.19 -6.72
CA ASP A 72 -11.93 -18.87 -8.01
C ASP A 72 -13.38 -19.41 -8.15
N GLU A 73 -14.19 -19.34 -7.09
CA GLU A 73 -15.60 -19.68 -7.15
C GLU A 73 -16.40 -18.68 -7.98
N LYS A 74 -17.18 -19.20 -8.94
CA LYS A 74 -18.09 -18.40 -9.76
C LYS A 74 -19.27 -17.91 -8.93
N LYS A 75 -19.36 -16.60 -8.75
CA LYS A 75 -20.39 -15.91 -7.98
C LYS A 75 -21.21 -14.99 -8.89
N GLU A 76 -22.40 -14.63 -8.43
CA GLU A 76 -23.18 -13.57 -9.06
C GLU A 76 -22.64 -12.24 -8.57
N ILE A 77 -22.05 -11.47 -9.49
CA ILE A 77 -21.33 -10.23 -9.22
C ILE A 77 -22.13 -9.10 -9.86
N TYR A 78 -22.57 -8.15 -9.04
CA TYR A 78 -23.29 -6.97 -9.49
C TYR A 78 -22.32 -5.91 -10.01
N VAL A 79 -22.83 -5.11 -10.95
CA VAL A 79 -22.04 -4.13 -11.70
C VAL A 79 -22.80 -2.83 -11.71
N TRP A 80 -22.13 -1.76 -11.30
CA TRP A 80 -22.70 -0.43 -11.13
C TRP A 80 -22.17 0.53 -12.19
N THR A 81 -22.96 1.53 -12.56
CA THR A 81 -22.53 2.57 -13.49
C THR A 81 -21.43 3.43 -12.88
N TYR A 82 -21.55 3.73 -11.59
CA TYR A 82 -20.54 4.42 -10.77
C TYR A 82 -20.63 3.91 -9.33
N PRO A 83 -19.58 4.06 -8.50
CA PRO A 83 -19.63 3.68 -7.09
C PRO A 83 -20.84 4.31 -6.38
N TYR A 84 -21.57 3.50 -5.62
CA TYR A 84 -22.78 3.92 -4.88
C TYR A 84 -23.96 4.43 -5.72
N SER A 85 -24.07 4.03 -6.99
CA SER A 85 -25.34 4.22 -7.69
C SER A 85 -26.44 3.41 -6.99
N ASP A 86 -27.63 4.01 -6.87
CA ASP A 86 -28.76 3.42 -6.14
C ASP A 86 -29.17 2.04 -6.71
N GLU A 87 -28.94 1.84 -8.01
CA GLU A 87 -29.24 0.61 -8.73
C GLU A 87 -27.99 0.07 -9.44
N ALA A 88 -27.83 -1.25 -9.42
CA ALA A 88 -26.86 -1.93 -10.26
C ALA A 88 -27.29 -1.86 -11.73
N ALA A 89 -26.35 -1.56 -12.61
CA ALA A 89 -26.56 -1.56 -14.06
C ALA A 89 -26.77 -2.97 -14.62
N GLY A 90 -26.21 -3.99 -13.95
CA GLY A 90 -26.33 -5.38 -14.34
C GLY A 90 -25.66 -6.34 -13.35
N HIS A 91 -25.54 -7.59 -13.76
CA HIS A 91 -24.83 -8.62 -13.02
C HIS A 91 -24.17 -9.61 -13.98
N ILE A 92 -23.11 -10.26 -13.52
CA ILE A 92 -22.40 -11.31 -14.25
C ILE A 92 -22.14 -12.50 -13.35
N LYS A 93 -22.05 -13.68 -13.95
CA LYS A 93 -21.66 -14.90 -13.24
C LYS A 93 -20.24 -15.30 -13.63
N ALA A 94 -19.26 -14.89 -12.82
CA ALA A 94 -17.84 -15.09 -13.09
C ALA A 94 -17.08 -15.40 -11.80
N ALA A 95 -15.91 -16.00 -11.93
CA ALA A 95 -14.96 -16.04 -10.83
C ALA A 95 -14.30 -14.66 -10.69
N PHE A 96 -14.01 -14.22 -9.48
CA PHE A 96 -13.47 -12.88 -9.26
C PHE A 96 -12.06 -12.74 -9.87
N SER A 97 -11.30 -13.84 -9.91
CA SER A 97 -9.99 -13.95 -10.57
C SER A 97 -10.04 -13.85 -12.10
N GLU A 98 -11.21 -14.05 -12.73
CA GLU A 98 -11.38 -13.95 -14.19
C GLU A 98 -11.69 -12.51 -14.65
N LEU A 99 -11.94 -11.57 -13.71
CA LEU A 99 -12.38 -10.22 -14.04
C LEU A 99 -11.20 -9.30 -14.45
N PRO A 100 -11.29 -8.62 -15.61
CA PRO A 100 -10.23 -7.74 -16.10
C PRO A 100 -10.32 -6.36 -15.44
N PHE A 101 -9.93 -6.27 -14.16
CA PHE A 101 -9.87 -4.98 -13.47
C PHE A 101 -8.84 -4.06 -14.11
N MET A 102 -9.20 -2.81 -14.33
CA MET A 102 -8.32 -1.77 -14.88
C MET A 102 -7.96 -0.72 -13.84
N TYR A 103 -8.95 -0.32 -13.05
CA TYR A 103 -8.80 0.72 -12.05
C TYR A 103 -9.41 0.32 -10.71
N LEU A 104 -8.91 0.97 -9.66
CA LEU A 104 -9.36 0.84 -8.30
C LEU A 104 -9.74 2.21 -7.77
N TYR A 105 -10.85 2.27 -7.04
CA TYR A 105 -11.28 3.45 -6.30
C TYR A 105 -11.51 3.03 -4.85
N TYR A 106 -10.78 3.68 -3.94
CA TYR A 106 -10.87 3.43 -2.50
C TYR A 106 -11.37 4.68 -1.82
N GLU A 107 -12.46 4.55 -1.07
CA GLU A 107 -13.07 5.68 -0.36
C GLU A 107 -12.86 5.58 1.15
N GLU A 108 -13.08 6.69 1.84
CA GLU A 108 -12.97 6.87 3.30
C GLU A 108 -13.79 5.85 4.12
N TYR A 109 -14.84 5.24 3.53
CA TYR A 109 -15.70 4.23 4.17
C TYR A 109 -15.24 2.78 3.98
N GLU A 110 -13.96 2.56 3.69
CA GLU A 110 -13.33 1.23 3.56
C GLU A 110 -13.86 0.35 2.41
N MET A 111 -14.67 0.93 1.51
CA MET A 111 -15.16 0.22 0.33
C MET A 111 -14.19 0.41 -0.83
N LEU A 112 -13.74 -0.70 -1.37
CA LEU A 112 -12.93 -0.79 -2.56
C LEU A 112 -13.80 -1.17 -3.75
N TRP A 113 -13.70 -0.36 -4.79
CA TRP A 113 -14.37 -0.55 -6.05
C TRP A 113 -13.35 -0.85 -7.14
N GLY A 114 -13.62 -1.86 -7.95
CA GLY A 114 -12.84 -2.21 -9.12
C GLY A 114 -13.60 -1.85 -10.39
N TYR A 115 -13.01 -1.05 -11.26
CA TYR A 115 -13.54 -0.81 -12.60
C TYR A 115 -13.12 -1.93 -13.53
N VAL A 116 -14.08 -2.50 -14.24
CA VAL A 116 -13.86 -3.51 -15.27
C VAL A 116 -14.31 -2.98 -16.63
N GLN A 117 -13.57 -3.33 -17.67
CA GLN A 117 -13.93 -3.05 -19.04
C GLN A 117 -13.64 -4.28 -19.89
N SER A 118 -14.65 -4.77 -20.58
CA SER A 118 -14.60 -5.82 -21.58
C SER A 118 -15.53 -5.47 -22.74
N ASP A 119 -15.47 -6.23 -23.82
CA ASP A 119 -16.34 -6.04 -25.00
C ASP A 119 -17.84 -6.19 -24.64
N GLU A 120 -18.15 -6.95 -23.60
CA GLU A 120 -19.53 -7.26 -23.19
C GLU A 120 -20.00 -6.39 -22.01
N MET A 121 -19.08 -5.79 -21.26
CA MET A 121 -19.42 -5.14 -20.00
C MET A 121 -18.42 -4.08 -19.56
N GLN A 122 -18.94 -2.96 -19.10
CA GLN A 122 -18.15 -1.93 -18.44
C GLN A 122 -18.86 -1.40 -17.21
N GLY A 123 -18.11 -1.21 -16.12
CA GLY A 123 -18.67 -0.65 -14.90
C GLY A 123 -17.82 -0.92 -13.66
N TRP A 124 -18.36 -0.52 -12.53
CA TRP A 124 -17.74 -0.64 -11.22
C TRP A 124 -18.29 -1.85 -10.48
N ILE A 125 -17.42 -2.59 -9.81
CA ILE A 125 -17.77 -3.73 -8.97
C ILE A 125 -17.27 -3.44 -7.57
N CYS A 126 -18.14 -3.60 -6.57
CA CYS A 126 -17.73 -3.54 -5.17
C CYS A 126 -16.93 -4.81 -4.81
N ILE A 127 -15.64 -4.66 -4.55
CA ILE A 127 -14.73 -5.79 -4.22
C ILE A 127 -15.06 -6.33 -2.82
N ASN A 128 -15.47 -5.46 -1.91
CA ASN A 128 -15.83 -5.84 -0.55
C ASN A 128 -17.15 -6.61 -0.49
N ALA A 129 -18.11 -6.35 -1.38
CA ALA A 129 -19.43 -6.97 -1.37
C ALA A 129 -20.00 -7.15 -2.79
N PRO A 130 -19.40 -8.01 -3.63
CA PRO A 130 -19.77 -8.14 -5.03
C PRO A 130 -21.18 -8.74 -5.25
N GLU A 131 -21.71 -9.46 -4.26
CA GLU A 131 -22.98 -10.21 -4.35
C GLU A 131 -24.21 -9.40 -3.90
N VAL A 132 -24.04 -8.14 -3.51
CA VAL A 132 -25.13 -7.33 -2.95
C VAL A 132 -25.74 -6.46 -4.07
N PRO A 133 -27.02 -6.64 -4.44
CA PRO A 133 -27.64 -5.90 -5.55
C PRO A 133 -27.91 -4.41 -5.26
N PHE A 134 -28.04 -4.04 -3.98
CA PHE A 134 -28.42 -2.70 -3.57
C PHE A 134 -27.43 -2.16 -2.56
N PHE A 135 -26.80 -1.04 -2.91
CA PHE A 135 -25.89 -0.36 -2.03
C PHE A 135 -26.64 0.76 -1.29
N ASN A 136 -27.29 0.43 -0.17
CA ASN A 136 -27.91 1.46 0.64
C ASN A 136 -26.82 2.17 1.46
N ARG A 137 -26.47 3.40 1.06
CA ARG A 137 -25.49 4.23 1.79
C ARG A 137 -25.88 4.44 3.26
N ASN A 138 -27.17 4.35 3.59
CA ASN A 138 -27.63 4.45 4.98
C ASN A 138 -27.38 3.18 5.81
N LEU A 139 -27.14 2.01 5.18
CA LEU A 139 -26.71 0.79 5.87
C LEU A 139 -25.20 0.77 6.12
N ALA A 140 -24.42 1.60 5.41
CA ALA A 140 -22.97 1.72 5.63
C ALA A 140 -22.60 2.27 7.03
N GLY A 141 -23.58 2.80 7.78
CA GLY A 141 -23.41 3.22 9.18
C GLY A 141 -24.05 2.31 10.22
N GLU A 142 -24.84 1.30 9.81
CA GLU A 142 -25.60 0.42 10.71
C GLU A 142 -25.10 -1.02 10.53
N ASP A 143 -23.96 -1.33 11.14
CA ASP A 143 -23.41 -2.67 11.38
C ASP A 143 -23.63 -3.69 10.25
N VAL A 144 -23.44 -3.32 8.98
CA VAL A 144 -23.06 -4.31 7.97
C VAL A 144 -21.68 -4.74 8.41
N ASP A 145 -21.61 -5.90 9.06
CA ASP A 145 -20.40 -6.47 9.65
C ASP A 145 -19.41 -6.87 8.53
N CYS A 146 -18.84 -5.87 7.87
CA CYS A 146 -17.73 -6.02 6.94
C CYS A 146 -16.44 -6.41 7.68
N LYS A 147 -16.45 -6.53 9.01
CA LYS A 147 -15.28 -6.87 9.84
C LYS A 147 -14.80 -8.31 9.64
N GLU A 148 -15.51 -9.15 8.89
CA GLU A 148 -14.97 -10.46 8.53
C GLU A 148 -13.85 -10.39 7.46
N LYS A 149 -13.48 -9.20 6.96
CA LYS A 149 -12.41 -9.03 5.96
C LYS A 149 -11.10 -8.39 6.45
N ASP A 150 -10.94 -8.15 7.75
CA ASP A 150 -9.62 -7.78 8.34
C ASP A 150 -8.53 -8.85 8.11
N LYS A 151 -8.90 -10.04 7.62
CA LYS A 151 -7.95 -11.13 7.31
C LYS A 151 -7.40 -11.10 5.89
N PHE A 152 -7.97 -10.32 4.96
CA PHE A 152 -7.57 -10.39 3.55
C PHE A 152 -6.55 -9.33 3.16
N TYR A 153 -6.60 -8.14 3.77
CA TYR A 153 -5.68 -7.03 3.45
C TYR A 153 -4.44 -6.96 4.36
N ASP A 154 -4.40 -7.69 5.48
CA ASP A 154 -3.24 -7.69 6.39
C ASP A 154 -2.28 -8.89 6.14
N LYS A 155 -2.19 -9.34 4.88
CA LYS A 155 -1.13 -10.25 4.43
C LYS A 155 0.03 -9.52 3.76
N GLU A 156 0.15 -8.21 3.95
CA GLU A 156 1.48 -7.65 4.03
C GLU A 156 2.12 -8.15 5.32
N ASN A 157 3.42 -8.40 5.27
CA ASN A 157 4.22 -8.98 6.33
C ASN A 157 4.28 -8.00 7.51
N LYS A 158 3.18 -7.88 8.27
CA LYS A 158 3.09 -7.09 9.49
C LYS A 158 3.87 -7.86 10.54
N TRP A 159 5.20 -7.78 10.43
CA TRP A 159 6.10 -8.18 11.48
C TRP A 159 5.54 -7.55 12.74
N SER A 160 5.11 -8.39 13.68
CA SER A 160 4.50 -7.88 14.90
C SER A 160 5.41 -6.79 15.45
N GLU A 161 4.87 -5.68 15.95
CA GLU A 161 5.70 -4.58 16.47
C GLU A 161 6.80 -5.09 17.42
N LYS A 162 6.51 -6.19 18.14
CA LYS A 162 7.45 -6.94 18.98
C LYS A 162 8.64 -7.52 18.20
N GLN A 163 8.44 -8.11 17.03
CA GLN A 163 9.52 -8.62 16.17
C GLN A 163 10.38 -7.49 15.61
N VAL A 164 9.78 -6.38 15.19
CA VAL A 164 10.53 -5.20 14.74
C VAL A 164 11.36 -4.63 15.90
N LEU A 165 10.77 -4.51 17.09
CA LEU A 165 11.45 -4.05 18.30
C LEU A 165 12.63 -4.96 18.68
N LEU A 166 12.44 -6.29 18.62
CA LEU A 166 13.50 -7.26 18.91
C LEU A 166 14.65 -7.18 17.91
N LEU A 167 14.37 -7.03 16.61
CA LEU A 167 15.41 -6.84 15.59
C LEU A 167 16.22 -5.58 15.82
N VAL A 168 15.54 -4.45 16.04
CA VAL A 168 16.19 -3.15 16.28
C VAL A 168 17.06 -3.22 17.53
N THR A 169 16.53 -3.80 18.61
CA THR A 169 17.27 -3.98 19.88
C THR A 169 18.49 -4.89 19.70
N GLY A 170 18.34 -5.98 18.93
CA GLY A 170 19.45 -6.88 18.60
C GLY A 170 20.57 -6.20 17.82
N LEU A 171 20.23 -5.40 16.81
CA LEU A 171 21.19 -4.64 16.00
C LEU A 171 21.99 -3.63 16.85
N VAL A 172 21.31 -2.86 17.70
CA VAL A 172 21.96 -1.87 18.57
C VAL A 172 22.92 -2.55 19.56
N THR A 173 22.48 -3.65 20.18
CA THR A 173 23.31 -4.39 21.15
C THR A 173 24.54 -5.00 20.47
N GLY A 174 24.38 -5.55 19.26
CA GLY A 174 25.48 -6.06 18.46
C GLY A 174 26.52 -4.99 18.11
N LEU A 175 26.07 -3.78 17.73
CA LEU A 175 26.97 -2.68 17.37
C LEU A 175 27.85 -2.24 18.56
N ILE A 176 27.27 -2.18 19.76
CA ILE A 176 27.96 -1.83 21.01
C ILE A 176 29.00 -2.89 21.37
N ALA A 177 28.66 -4.18 21.22
CA ALA A 177 29.60 -5.26 21.50
C ALA A 177 30.83 -5.22 20.57
N VAL A 178 30.61 -5.00 19.26
CA VAL A 178 31.70 -4.90 18.27
C VAL A 178 32.61 -3.71 18.57
N THR A 179 32.05 -2.55 18.91
CA THR A 179 32.85 -1.38 19.28
C THR A 179 33.67 -1.62 20.55
N GLY A 180 33.11 -2.29 21.56
CA GLY A 180 33.84 -2.67 22.78
C GLY A 180 35.03 -3.61 22.51
N ILE A 181 34.85 -4.60 21.62
CA ILE A 181 35.93 -5.52 21.22
C ILE A 181 37.04 -4.76 20.49
N LEU A 182 36.68 -3.88 19.55
CA LEU A 182 37.66 -3.08 18.82
C LEU A 182 38.48 -2.19 19.77
N MET A 183 37.83 -1.46 20.69
CA MET A 183 38.55 -0.64 21.67
C MET A 183 39.53 -1.46 22.52
N LYS A 184 39.14 -2.67 22.94
CA LYS A 184 40.00 -3.56 23.71
C LYS A 184 41.23 -4.02 22.92
N VAL A 185 41.05 -4.33 21.63
CA VAL A 185 42.16 -4.70 20.73
C VAL A 185 43.11 -3.52 20.52
N PHE A 186 42.58 -2.31 20.31
CA PHE A 186 43.39 -1.11 20.15
C PHE A 186 44.21 -0.77 21.41
N TRP A 187 43.62 -0.86 22.61
CA TRP A 187 44.34 -0.61 23.86
C TRP A 187 45.41 -1.64 24.18
N LYS A 188 45.23 -2.91 23.77
CA LYS A 188 46.28 -3.91 23.95
C LYS A 188 47.52 -3.56 23.11
N LYS A 189 47.31 -3.11 21.87
CA LYS A 189 48.39 -2.76 20.95
C LYS A 189 49.21 -1.55 21.41
N GLU A 190 48.59 -0.61 22.11
CA GLU A 190 49.27 0.57 22.66
C GLU A 190 50.19 0.24 23.85
N LYS A 191 49.98 -0.89 24.54
CA LYS A 191 50.86 -1.33 25.64
C LYS A 191 52.10 -2.09 25.18
N GLU A 192 52.12 -2.52 23.92
CA GLU A 192 53.23 -3.27 23.32
C GLU A 192 54.20 -2.35 22.54
N GLN A 193 53.92 -1.04 22.46
CA GLN A 193 54.80 0.00 21.92
C GLN A 193 55.37 0.88 23.03
#